data_AF-A0A962M6Y5-F1
#
_entry.id   AF-A0A962M6Y5-F1
#
_cell.length_a   1.000
_cell.length_b   1.000
_cell.length_c   1.000
_cell.angle_alpha   90.00
_cell.angle_beta   90.00
_cell.angle_gamma   90.00
#
_symmetry.space_group_name_H-M   'P 1'
#
loop_
_entity.id
_entity.type
_entity.pdbx_description
1 polymer ?
#
loop_
_entity_poly.entity_id
_entity_poly.type
_entity_poly.pdbx_seq_one_letter_code
_entity_poly.pdbx_strand_id
1 'polypeptide(L)'
;DLFKFVQVYSPQSVGIEVSGQQGGFINWIEQEMLRRNIFFSLASEGNEGRAGIRPTTSKLQRFNVVVPYFKMGEMFFPIEEKGSIALDELMGELKLTTVGGFKSKHDDALDTVSMLALMPIWMPSSEDVYKQGKDGIWGSARVESSFESTASYFC
;
A
#
# COMPACT_ATOMS: atom_id res chain seq x y z
N ASP A 1 -5.74 7.00 -14.95
CA ASP A 1 -4.40 6.42 -14.76
C ASP A 1 -4.33 5.10 -13.96
N LEU A 2 -5.42 4.60 -13.34
CA LEU A 2 -5.41 3.32 -12.61
C LEU A 2 -4.83 2.13 -13.40
N PHE A 3 -5.42 1.81 -14.57
CA PHE A 3 -4.98 0.66 -15.38
C PHE A 3 -3.53 0.75 -15.82
N LYS A 4 -3.02 1.96 -16.08
CA LYS A 4 -1.61 2.18 -16.40
C LYS A 4 -0.73 1.81 -15.22
N PHE A 5 -1.06 2.29 -14.01
CA PHE A 5 -0.28 2.00 -12.82
C PHE A 5 -0.34 0.53 -12.40
N VAL A 6 -1.48 -0.14 -12.60
CA VAL A 6 -1.57 -1.60 -12.38
C VAL A 6 -0.58 -2.35 -13.27
N GLN A 7 -0.46 -1.97 -14.55
CA GLN A 7 0.50 -2.62 -15.45
C GLN A 7 1.95 -2.31 -15.08
N VAL A 8 2.24 -1.11 -14.59
CA VAL A 8 3.60 -0.71 -14.19
C VAL A 8 4.02 -1.43 -12.91
N TYR A 9 3.15 -1.48 -11.90
CA TYR A 9 3.53 -1.93 -10.56
C TYR A 9 3.06 -3.35 -10.20
N SER A 10 2.19 -3.97 -10.99
CA SER A 10 1.64 -5.32 -10.76
C SER A 10 1.23 -5.55 -9.29
N PRO A 11 0.35 -4.69 -8.72
CA PRO A 11 0.01 -4.74 -7.31
C PRO A 11 -0.71 -6.05 -6.95
N GLN A 12 -0.50 -6.53 -5.71
CA GLN A 12 -1.20 -7.72 -5.20
C GLN A 12 -2.72 -7.53 -5.17
N SER A 13 -3.16 -6.34 -4.76
CA SER A 13 -4.55 -5.92 -4.87
C SER A 13 -4.65 -4.40 -4.93
N VAL A 14 -5.78 -3.90 -5.40
CA VAL A 14 -6.10 -2.48 -5.46
C VAL A 14 -7.24 -2.19 -4.50
N GLY A 15 -6.99 -1.32 -3.51
CA GLY A 15 -8.00 -0.80 -2.61
C GLY A 15 -8.77 0.35 -3.26
N ILE A 16 -10.09 0.21 -3.38
CA ILE A 16 -10.99 1.27 -3.85
C ILE A 16 -11.99 1.54 -2.73
N GLU A 17 -12.02 2.78 -2.23
CA GLU A 17 -13.04 3.17 -1.26
C GLU A 17 -14.43 3.17 -1.90
N VAL A 18 -15.39 2.54 -1.22
CA VAL A 18 -16.81 2.51 -1.58
C VAL A 18 -17.64 3.09 -0.45
N SER A 19 -17.60 4.41 -0.32
CA SER A 19 -18.44 5.15 0.62
C SER A 19 -19.54 5.95 -0.11
N GLY A 20 -20.72 6.05 0.49
CA GLY A 20 -21.85 6.80 -0.07
C GLY A 20 -22.37 6.25 -1.42
N GLN A 21 -22.54 7.13 -2.42
CA GLN A 21 -23.08 6.79 -3.75
C GLN A 21 -22.08 6.08 -4.69
N GLN A 22 -20.87 5.79 -4.22
CA GLN A 22 -19.75 5.35 -5.07
C GLN A 22 -19.76 3.85 -5.42
N GLY A 23 -20.81 3.10 -5.05
CA GLY A 23 -20.93 1.67 -5.36
C GLY A 23 -20.90 1.33 -6.86
N GLY A 24 -21.16 2.30 -7.74
CA GLY A 24 -21.06 2.13 -9.19
C GLY A 24 -19.62 2.04 -9.73
N PHE A 25 -18.61 2.51 -8.99
CA PHE A 25 -17.23 2.53 -9.49
C PHE A 25 -16.63 1.15 -9.63
N ILE A 26 -16.97 0.22 -8.72
CA ILE A 26 -16.49 -1.16 -8.81
C ILE A 26 -16.96 -1.80 -10.12
N ASN A 27 -18.27 -1.73 -10.40
CA ASN A 27 -18.84 -2.26 -11.64
C ASN A 27 -18.20 -1.59 -12.88
N TRP A 28 -17.96 -0.29 -12.83
CA TRP A 28 -17.31 0.43 -13.93
C TRP A 28 -15.85 -0.01 -14.14
N ILE A 29 -15.09 -0.20 -13.06
CA ILE A 29 -13.72 -0.70 -13.11
C ILE A 29 -13.70 -2.12 -13.68
N GLU A 30 -14.59 -3.00 -13.24
CA GLU A 30 -14.70 -4.38 -13.75
C GLU A 30 -15.06 -4.41 -15.24
N GLN A 31 -15.95 -3.52 -15.69
CA GLN A 31 -16.25 -3.35 -17.12
C GLN A 31 -15.02 -2.87 -17.92
N GLU A 32 -14.25 -1.93 -17.36
CA GLU A 32 -13.03 -1.43 -17.99
C GLU A 32 -11.91 -2.49 -18.00
N MET A 33 -11.84 -3.39 -17.01
CA MET A 33 -10.93 -4.55 -17.03
C MET A 33 -11.21 -5.44 -18.25
N LEU A 34 -12.49 -5.75 -18.51
CA LEU A 34 -12.90 -6.52 -19.68
C LEU A 34 -12.58 -5.79 -20.98
N ARG A 35 -12.95 -4.50 -21.08
CA ARG A 35 -12.76 -3.71 -22.30
C ARG A 35 -11.29 -3.53 -22.67
N ARG A 36 -10.42 -3.39 -21.66
CA ARG A 36 -8.97 -3.17 -21.85
C ARG A 36 -8.15 -4.45 -21.80
N ASN A 37 -8.75 -5.58 -21.43
CA ASN A 37 -8.08 -6.85 -21.17
C ASN A 37 -6.92 -6.74 -20.16
N ILE A 38 -7.18 -6.03 -19.05
CA ILE A 38 -6.23 -5.84 -17.95
C ILE A 38 -6.94 -6.19 -16.65
N PHE A 39 -6.51 -7.27 -16.00
CA PHE A 39 -7.14 -7.81 -14.80
C PHE A 39 -6.24 -7.66 -13.58
N PHE A 40 -6.84 -7.36 -12.44
CA PHE A 40 -6.18 -7.24 -11.15
C PHE A 40 -7.19 -7.46 -10.02
N SER A 41 -6.69 -7.87 -8.85
CA SER A 41 -7.53 -8.13 -7.68
C SER A 41 -7.98 -6.83 -7.03
N LEU A 42 -9.28 -6.71 -6.73
CA LEU A 42 -9.82 -5.63 -5.90
C LEU A 42 -9.85 -6.06 -4.43
N ALA A 43 -9.36 -5.22 -3.52
CA ALA A 43 -9.45 -5.48 -2.10
C ALA A 43 -10.91 -5.37 -1.61
N SER A 44 -11.26 -6.13 -0.58
CA SER A 44 -12.59 -6.13 0.05
C SER A 44 -12.43 -6.03 1.55
N GLU A 45 -12.94 -4.96 2.16
CA GLU A 45 -12.94 -4.76 3.61
C GLU A 45 -14.20 -4.02 4.04
N GLY A 46 -14.87 -4.48 5.09
CA GLY A 46 -16.12 -3.86 5.58
C GLY A 46 -17.30 -3.87 4.59
N ASN A 47 -17.23 -4.66 3.51
CA ASN A 47 -18.18 -4.62 2.39
C ASN A 47 -18.88 -5.96 2.09
N GLU A 48 -19.12 -6.79 3.12
CA GLU A 48 -19.82 -8.08 2.99
C GLU A 48 -19.17 -9.04 1.97
N GLY A 49 -17.84 -8.96 1.83
CA GLY A 49 -17.07 -9.77 0.88
C GLY A 49 -17.12 -9.28 -0.57
N ARG A 50 -17.84 -8.19 -0.87
CA ARG A 50 -17.85 -7.57 -2.19
C ARG A 50 -16.61 -6.70 -2.38
N ALA A 51 -16.11 -6.65 -3.61
CA ALA A 51 -15.01 -5.78 -3.99
C ALA A 51 -15.25 -4.32 -3.57
N GLY A 52 -14.20 -3.68 -3.05
CA GLY A 52 -14.24 -2.35 -2.47
C GLY A 52 -14.07 -2.36 -0.96
N ILE A 53 -13.45 -1.31 -0.45
CA ILE A 53 -13.22 -1.06 0.97
C ILE A 53 -14.28 -0.07 1.45
N ARG A 54 -15.05 -0.42 2.49
CA ARG A 54 -16.04 0.45 3.10
C ARG A 54 -15.58 0.85 4.51
N PRO A 55 -14.90 2.01 4.67
CA PRO A 55 -14.40 2.42 5.97
C PRO A 55 -15.55 2.71 6.94
N THR A 56 -15.44 2.20 8.17
CA THR A 56 -16.43 2.40 9.23
C THR A 56 -15.95 3.34 10.35
N THR A 57 -14.63 3.48 10.49
CA THR A 57 -13.96 4.34 11.47
C THR A 57 -13.49 5.65 10.84
N SER A 58 -13.15 6.64 11.66
CA SER A 58 -12.66 7.93 11.14
C SER A 58 -11.28 7.79 10.49
N LYS A 59 -10.97 8.67 9.53
CA LYS A 59 -9.66 8.72 8.86
C LYS A 59 -8.49 8.79 9.85
N LEU A 60 -8.60 9.62 10.89
CA LEU A 60 -7.56 9.75 11.91
C LEU A 60 -7.37 8.46 12.71
N GLN A 61 -8.46 7.75 13.04
CA GLN A 61 -8.37 6.45 13.70
C GLN A 61 -7.63 5.43 12.84
N ARG A 62 -7.96 5.36 11.55
CA ARG A 62 -7.27 4.46 10.61
C ARG A 62 -5.79 4.83 10.45
N PHE A 63 -5.49 6.11 10.33
CA PHE A 63 -4.11 6.58 10.24
C PHE A 63 -3.29 6.19 11.48
N ASN A 64 -3.87 6.27 12.67
CA ASN A 64 -3.20 5.84 13.90
C ASN A 64 -2.86 4.35 13.94
N VAL A 65 -3.54 3.49 13.15
CA VAL A 65 -3.17 2.08 12.98
C VAL A 65 -1.87 1.94 12.19
N VAL A 66 -1.57 2.89 11.30
CA VAL A 66 -0.38 2.88 10.43
C VAL A 66 0.85 3.49 11.11
N VAL A 67 0.65 4.43 12.05
CA VAL A 67 1.74 5.11 12.79
C VAL A 67 2.81 4.17 13.37
N PRO A 68 2.47 3.00 13.96
CA PRO A 68 3.47 2.04 14.41
C PRO A 68 4.42 1.57 13.30
N TYR A 69 3.93 1.32 12.08
CA TYR A 69 4.78 0.87 10.96
C TYR A 69 5.84 1.91 10.60
N PHE A 70 5.49 3.20 10.65
CA PHE A 70 6.45 4.29 10.50
C PHE A 70 7.51 4.30 11.62
N LYS A 71 7.08 4.11 12.88
CA LYS A 71 8.00 4.12 14.03
C LYS A 71 8.94 2.91 14.06
N MET A 72 8.48 1.77 13.55
CA MET A 72 9.29 0.54 13.46
C MET A 72 10.19 0.53 12.21
N GLY A 73 10.03 1.49 11.30
CA GLY A 73 10.77 1.52 10.04
C GLY A 73 10.33 0.41 9.06
N GLU A 74 9.05 0.04 9.09
CA GLU A 74 8.46 -0.97 8.19
C GLU A 74 7.73 -0.33 6.99
N MET A 75 7.56 1.00 7.01
CA MET A 75 7.07 1.77 5.86
C MET A 75 8.25 2.37 5.10
N PHE A 76 8.21 2.32 3.77
CA PHE A 76 9.28 2.81 2.89
C PHE A 76 8.69 3.61 1.74
N PHE A 77 9.43 4.62 1.29
CA PHE A 77 9.09 5.40 0.11
C PHE A 77 10.05 5.11 -1.05
N PRO A 78 9.56 5.17 -2.31
CA PRO A 78 10.39 4.99 -3.50
C PRO A 78 11.47 6.08 -3.57
N ILE A 79 12.74 5.67 -3.65
CA ILE A 79 13.88 6.58 -3.63
C ILE A 79 14.03 7.29 -4.98
N GLU A 80 13.67 6.59 -6.05
CA GLU A 80 13.63 7.07 -7.43
C GLU A 80 12.63 8.21 -7.66
N GLU A 81 11.61 8.32 -6.81
CA GLU A 81 10.58 9.37 -6.87
C GLU A 81 10.93 10.59 -6.00
N LYS A 82 12.16 10.66 -5.47
CA LYS A 82 12.60 11.80 -4.66
C LYS A 82 12.53 13.11 -5.46
N GLY A 83 11.83 14.11 -4.92
CA GLY A 83 11.60 15.40 -5.59
C GLY A 83 10.45 15.37 -6.59
N SER A 84 9.71 14.26 -6.70
CA SER A 84 8.44 14.24 -7.42
C SER A 84 7.38 14.98 -6.61
N ILE A 85 6.46 15.64 -7.32
CA ILE A 85 5.39 16.43 -6.70
C ILE A 85 4.56 15.56 -5.74
N ALA A 86 4.25 14.32 -6.14
CA ALA A 86 3.43 13.41 -5.35
C ALA A 86 4.12 12.98 -4.05
N LEU A 87 5.42 12.65 -4.09
CA LEU A 87 6.14 12.25 -2.89
C LEU A 87 6.41 13.45 -1.97
N ASP A 88 6.75 14.60 -2.52
CA ASP A 88 6.97 15.82 -1.74
C ASP A 88 5.68 16.29 -1.03
N GLU A 89 4.54 16.20 -1.71
CA GLU A 89 3.21 16.47 -1.13
C GLU A 89 2.90 15.50 0.02
N LEU A 90 3.06 14.19 -0.21
CA LEU A 90 2.86 13.17 0.84
C LEU A 90 3.76 13.41 2.06
N MET A 91 5.05 13.69 1.83
CA MET A 91 5.99 13.99 2.92
C MET A 91 5.61 15.29 3.66
N GLY A 92 5.13 16.30 2.95
CA GLY A 92 4.62 17.54 3.53
C GLY A 92 3.41 17.30 4.42
N GLU A 93 2.43 16.51 3.96
CA GLU A 93 1.25 16.16 4.74
C GLU A 93 1.59 15.32 5.98
N LEU A 94 2.52 14.37 5.85
CA LEU A 94 3.03 13.57 6.98
C LEU A 94 3.71 14.45 8.03
N LYS A 95 4.53 15.44 7.61
CA LYS A 95 5.16 16.42 8.51
C LYS A 95 4.14 17.28 9.27
N LEU A 96 2.97 17.53 8.67
CA LEU A 96 1.87 18.31 9.25
C LEU A 96 0.82 17.46 9.98
N THR A 97 1.07 16.16 10.17
CA THR A 97 0.19 15.27 10.91
C THR A 97 0.50 15.32 12.41
N THR A 98 -0.54 15.46 13.23
CA THR A 98 -0.44 15.48 14.69
C THR A 98 -1.35 14.43 15.31
N VAL A 99 -1.12 14.07 16.57
CA VAL A 99 -2.00 13.15 17.32
C VAL A 99 -3.47 13.63 17.34
N GLY A 100 -3.67 14.95 17.34
CA GLY A 100 -4.99 15.58 17.34
C GLY A 100 -5.62 15.76 15.96
N GLY A 101 -4.94 15.38 14.86
CA GLY A 101 -5.46 15.49 13.50
C GLY A 101 -4.46 16.06 12.49
N PHE A 102 -4.94 16.21 11.25
CA PHE A 102 -4.18 16.71 10.10
C PHE A 102 -4.23 18.23 10.04
N LYS A 103 -3.07 18.89 9.92
CA LYS A 103 -2.95 20.36 9.85
C LYS A 103 -2.68 20.88 8.44
N SER A 104 -2.36 19.99 7.51
CA SER A 104 -2.20 20.32 6.10
C SER A 104 -3.52 20.82 5.50
N LYS A 105 -3.42 21.62 4.44
CA LYS A 105 -4.59 22.13 3.71
C LYS A 105 -5.31 21.01 2.95
N HIS A 106 -4.53 20.07 2.43
CA HIS A 106 -4.96 18.87 1.73
C HIS A 106 -4.58 17.65 2.56
N ASP A 107 -5.31 16.56 2.41
CA ASP A 107 -5.10 15.33 3.14
C ASP A 107 -5.29 14.07 2.26
N ASP A 108 -5.33 14.24 0.93
CA ASP A 108 -5.56 13.17 -0.03
C ASP A 108 -4.44 12.10 0.01
N ALA A 109 -3.20 12.52 0.26
CA ALA A 109 -2.09 11.59 0.40
C ALA A 109 -2.20 10.80 1.72
N LEU A 110 -2.65 11.45 2.79
CA LEU A 110 -2.96 10.79 4.07
C LEU A 110 -4.20 9.89 4.01
N ASP A 111 -5.16 10.14 3.12
CA ASP A 111 -6.24 9.19 2.83
C ASP A 111 -5.65 7.89 2.32
N THR A 112 -4.76 7.98 1.33
CA THR A 112 -4.07 6.81 0.76
C THR A 112 -3.33 6.02 1.84
N VAL A 113 -2.54 6.69 2.68
CA VAL A 113 -1.83 6.03 3.79
C VAL A 113 -2.80 5.37 4.76
N SER A 114 -3.89 6.07 5.13
CA SER A 114 -4.89 5.54 6.06
C SER A 114 -5.64 4.32 5.52
N MET A 115 -5.74 4.18 4.19
CA MET A 115 -6.37 3.04 3.54
C MET A 115 -5.48 1.78 3.57
N LEU A 116 -4.15 1.92 3.69
CA LEU A 116 -3.24 0.77 3.79
C LEU A 116 -3.55 -0.12 4.99
N ALA A 117 -4.03 0.45 6.10
CA ALA A 117 -4.45 -0.31 7.28
C ALA A 117 -5.67 -1.22 7.03
N LEU A 118 -6.47 -0.94 5.98
CA LEU A 118 -7.64 -1.71 5.60
C LEU A 118 -7.32 -2.75 4.50
N MET A 119 -6.06 -2.81 4.07
CA MET A 119 -5.61 -3.78 3.08
C MET A 119 -4.97 -4.99 3.77
N PRO A 120 -5.10 -6.20 3.19
CA PRO A 120 -4.43 -7.38 3.72
C PRO A 120 -2.90 -7.20 3.62
N ILE A 121 -2.21 -7.51 4.72
CA ILE A 121 -0.74 -7.54 4.75
C ILE A 121 -0.26 -8.81 4.08
N TRP A 122 0.65 -8.66 3.12
CA TRP A 122 1.32 -9.77 2.45
C TRP A 122 2.74 -9.88 2.96
N MET A 123 3.08 -11.00 3.59
CA MET A 123 4.48 -11.28 3.90
C MET A 123 5.24 -11.51 2.60
N PRO A 124 6.49 -11.04 2.50
CA PRO A 124 7.33 -11.38 1.37
C PRO A 124 7.42 -12.91 1.27
N SER A 125 7.34 -13.44 0.05
CA SER A 125 7.66 -14.84 -0.17
C SER A 125 9.09 -15.06 0.30
N SER A 126 9.30 -15.98 1.23
CA SER A 126 10.64 -16.45 1.56
C SER A 126 11.19 -17.13 0.31
N GLU A 127 12.11 -16.46 -0.41
CA GLU A 127 12.98 -17.15 -1.35
C GLU A 127 13.89 -18.06 -0.53
N ASP A 128 13.49 -19.32 -0.37
CA ASP A 128 14.40 -20.34 0.08
C ASP A 128 15.47 -20.51 -1.02
N VAL A 129 16.63 -19.90 -0.83
CA VAL A 129 17.80 -20.18 -1.66
C VAL A 129 18.26 -21.60 -1.31
N TYR A 130 17.77 -22.58 -2.04
CA TYR A 130 18.20 -23.96 -1.88
C TYR A 130 19.63 -24.12 -2.40
N LYS A 131 20.57 -24.43 -1.50
CA LYS A 131 21.94 -24.83 -1.87
C LYS A 131 22.07 -26.34 -1.72
N GLN A 132 22.77 -26.96 -2.67
CA GLN A 132 23.10 -28.38 -2.57
C GLN A 132 24.16 -28.58 -1.48
N GLY A 133 23.80 -29.30 -0.42
CA GLY A 133 24.73 -29.70 0.63
C GLY A 133 25.76 -30.71 0.13
N LYS A 134 26.86 -30.89 0.88
CA LYS A 134 27.93 -31.85 0.55
C LYS A 134 27.43 -33.30 0.42
N ASP A 135 26.30 -33.61 1.07
CA ASP A 135 25.67 -34.93 1.05
C ASP A 135 24.62 -35.07 -0.07
N GLY A 136 24.55 -34.11 -0.99
CA GLY A 136 23.58 -34.08 -2.09
C GLY A 136 22.17 -33.62 -1.70
N ILE A 137 21.93 -33.29 -0.43
CA ILE A 137 20.64 -32.82 0.10
C ILE A 137 20.54 -31.30 -0.07
N TRP A 138 19.45 -30.82 -0.65
CA TRP A 138 19.15 -29.39 -0.78
C TRP A 138 18.68 -28.80 0.56
N GLY A 139 19.29 -27.68 0.99
CA GLY A 139 18.89 -26.96 2.21
C GLY A 139 18.84 -25.45 1.99
N SER A 140 18.01 -24.74 2.76
CA SER A 140 17.84 -23.29 2.62
C SER A 140 19.04 -22.53 3.21
N ALA A 141 19.59 -21.60 2.41
CA ALA A 141 20.63 -20.67 2.84
C ALA A 141 19.98 -19.33 3.21
N ARG A 142 20.18 -18.87 4.45
CA ARG A 142 19.77 -17.52 4.87
C ARG A 142 20.63 -16.48 4.15
N VAL A 143 19.99 -15.55 3.44
CA VAL A 143 20.64 -14.35 2.90
C VAL A 143 20.44 -13.22 3.90
N GLU A 144 21.52 -12.70 4.46
CA GLU A 144 21.48 -11.48 5.27
C GLU A 144 21.40 -10.27 4.35
N SER A 145 20.27 -9.54 4.43
CA SER A 145 20.07 -8.26 3.72
C SER A 145 20.46 -7.11 4.65
N SER A 146 21.31 -6.20 4.16
CA SER A 146 21.75 -4.99 4.87
C SER A 146 21.08 -3.75 4.30
N PHE A 147 19.80 -3.54 4.63
CA PHE A 147 19.08 -2.33 4.24
C PHE A 147 18.69 -1.52 5.50
N GLU A 148 19.15 -0.27 5.58
CA GLU A 148 18.77 0.67 6.65
C GLU A 148 17.41 1.32 6.32
N SER A 149 16.40 1.06 7.14
CA SER A 149 15.03 1.46 6.81
C SER A 149 14.76 2.96 6.80
N THR A 150 15.52 3.70 7.61
CA THR A 150 15.43 5.16 7.71
C THR A 150 15.97 5.89 6.48
N ALA A 151 16.75 5.22 5.61
CA ALA A 151 17.29 5.83 4.39
C ALA A 151 16.22 6.27 3.39
N SER A 152 15.02 5.68 3.48
CA SER A 152 13.86 6.03 2.65
C SER A 152 13.11 7.28 3.12
N TYR A 153 13.42 7.79 4.32
CA TYR A 153 12.82 9.00 4.87
C TYR A 153 13.74 10.19 4.59
N PHE A 154 13.33 11.03 3.65
CA PHE A 154 14.09 12.22 3.29
C PHE A 154 13.85 13.33 4.32
N CYS A 155 14.89 13.66 5.09
CA CYS A 155 14.93 14.84 5.95
C CYS A 155 14.99 16.11 5.09
#